data_AF-A0A0W8FEM1-F1
#
_entry.id   AF-A0A0W8FEM1-F1
#
_cell.length_a   1.000
_cell.length_b   1.000
_cell.length_c   1.000
_cell.angle_alpha   90.00
_cell.angle_beta   90.00
_cell.angle_gamma   90.00
#
_symmetry.space_group_name_H-M   'P 1'
#
loop_
_entity.id
_entity.type
_entity.pdbx_description
1 polymer ?
#
loop_
_entity_poly.entity_id
_entity_poly.type
_entity_poly.pdbx_seq_one_letter_code
_entity_poly.pdbx_strand_id
1 'polypeptide(L)'
;MLDQAIVFGTRILALALFAFGRIRYDIVALIALLIVTVAGIVDPVDAFLGFGHPAVITVAAVLVVTRGLQNSGLIEILTRRVSRIGDRPGLQVFSLTGIVGIFSAFMNNVRALALMMPVGIRLARKSGRSPSSLLMPLAFGSLLGGMTTLIGTPPNIIIATFRAENGGEPFLIFDFAFVGVGVAIAGILFISLIGYRLILDRKGPGSREDLFEVKDYLTEVRVPEGSKLAGRMIADIGGATGAGVTVVGLVRAERRFVAPASYEMIREGDILIVQADSEDLQTLLDAGPLELAGKVDLRDEVIGSEAVGMVEAIVKPGSPIIGMTAYSANLRWLYGANLLAVAREGARIRDRLNRIRFRPGDILLLQGRKETIQESLASPGLSAACGTRVEDRHVKADRPCGRDLCCRAGHLGHRPPSGPGHPLCCGRRDASCLDRLPPRDL
;
A
#
# COMPACT_ATOMS: atom_id res chain seq x y z
N MET A 1 -34.64 42.47 -8.44
CA MET A 1 -34.13 41.66 -9.57
C MET A 1 -32.62 41.47 -9.49
N LEU A 2 -31.83 42.53 -9.35
CA LEU A 2 -30.36 42.42 -9.26
C LEU A 2 -29.90 41.59 -8.06
N ASP A 3 -30.47 41.84 -6.87
CA ASP A 3 -30.11 41.09 -5.65
C ASP A 3 -30.38 39.59 -5.80
N GLN A 4 -31.54 39.23 -6.37
CA GLN A 4 -31.91 37.85 -6.67
C GLN A 4 -30.92 37.22 -7.67
N ALA A 5 -30.54 37.95 -8.74
CA ALA A 5 -29.58 37.47 -9.72
C ALA A 5 -28.20 37.22 -9.09
N ILE A 6 -27.75 38.08 -8.17
CA ILE A 6 -26.50 37.90 -7.45
C ILE A 6 -26.57 36.68 -6.52
N VAL A 7 -27.66 36.51 -5.76
CA VAL A 7 -27.83 35.33 -4.88
C VAL A 7 -27.86 34.03 -5.69
N PHE A 8 -28.66 33.96 -6.76
CA PHE A 8 -28.73 32.77 -7.61
C PHE A 8 -27.42 32.52 -8.34
N GLY A 9 -26.78 33.57 -8.89
CA GLY A 9 -25.48 33.48 -9.54
C GLY A 9 -24.40 32.96 -8.61
N THR A 10 -24.36 33.45 -7.36
CA THR A 10 -23.39 33.00 -6.34
C THR A 10 -23.61 31.54 -5.97
N ARG A 11 -24.87 31.10 -5.82
CA ARG A 11 -25.19 29.70 -5.54
C ARG A 11 -24.78 28.77 -6.69
N ILE A 12 -25.07 29.16 -7.94
CA ILE A 12 -24.68 28.40 -9.13
C ILE A 12 -23.16 28.31 -9.23
N LEU A 13 -22.46 29.42 -8.99
CA LEU A 13 -20.99 29.45 -8.96
C LEU A 13 -20.43 28.51 -7.88
N ALA A 14 -20.97 28.56 -6.67
CA ALA A 14 -20.53 27.66 -5.58
C ALA A 14 -20.75 26.18 -5.94
N LEU A 15 -21.91 25.83 -6.49
CA LEU A 15 -22.22 24.48 -6.96
C LEU A 15 -21.25 24.02 -8.06
N ALA A 16 -20.94 24.88 -9.02
CA ALA A 16 -19.97 24.59 -10.07
C ALA A 16 -18.56 24.36 -9.49
N LEU A 17 -18.10 25.24 -8.60
CA LEU A 17 -16.80 25.12 -7.93
C LEU A 17 -16.69 23.85 -7.09
N PHE A 18 -17.76 23.47 -6.38
CA PHE A 18 -17.82 22.19 -5.67
C PHE A 18 -17.73 20.99 -6.61
N ALA A 19 -18.42 21.03 -7.76
CA ALA A 19 -18.38 19.95 -8.75
C ALA A 19 -17.00 19.81 -9.41
N PHE A 20 -16.29 20.92 -9.65
CA PHE A 20 -14.93 20.88 -10.21
C PHE A 20 -13.87 20.36 -9.22
N GLY A 21 -14.10 20.48 -7.91
CA GLY A 21 -13.24 19.91 -6.86
C GLY A 21 -11.80 20.45 -6.82
N ARG A 22 -11.49 21.54 -7.54
CA ARG A 22 -10.13 22.11 -7.61
C ARG A 22 -9.79 23.02 -6.43
N ILE A 23 -10.80 23.65 -5.85
CA ILE A 23 -10.67 24.59 -4.74
C ILE A 23 -11.24 23.91 -3.49
N ARG A 24 -10.60 24.09 -2.34
CA ARG A 24 -11.10 23.54 -1.07
C ARG A 24 -12.49 24.11 -0.74
N TYR A 25 -13.37 23.26 -0.22
CA TYR A 25 -14.77 23.60 0.04
C TYR A 25 -14.97 24.79 0.98
N ASP A 26 -14.09 24.93 1.98
CA ASP A 26 -14.08 26.05 2.92
C ASP A 26 -13.78 27.39 2.22
N ILE A 27 -12.84 27.39 1.26
CA ILE A 27 -12.52 28.58 0.47
C ILE A 27 -13.69 28.94 -0.45
N VAL A 28 -14.33 27.95 -1.07
CA VAL A 28 -15.51 28.19 -1.92
C VAL A 28 -16.66 28.81 -1.12
N ALA A 29 -16.91 28.31 0.10
CA ALA A 29 -17.92 28.88 1.00
C ALA A 29 -17.58 30.33 1.41
N LEU A 30 -16.31 30.63 1.71
CA LEU A 30 -15.85 31.98 2.03
C LEU A 30 -15.96 32.95 0.85
N ILE A 31 -15.67 32.49 -0.38
CA ILE A 31 -15.86 33.29 -1.59
C ILE A 31 -17.35 33.61 -1.78
N ALA A 32 -18.23 32.62 -1.60
CA ALA A 32 -19.67 32.83 -1.71
C ALA A 32 -20.18 33.84 -0.67
N LEU A 33 -19.74 33.73 0.59
CA LEU A 33 -20.05 34.69 1.64
C LEU A 33 -19.55 36.09 1.27
N LEU A 34 -18.29 36.21 0.84
CA LEU A 34 -17.68 37.49 0.45
C LEU A 34 -18.45 38.18 -0.68
N ILE A 35 -18.86 37.44 -1.72
CA ILE A 35 -19.63 38.00 -2.84
C ILE A 35 -20.93 38.62 -2.33
N VAL A 36 -21.68 37.91 -1.48
CA VAL A 36 -22.99 38.36 -0.99
C VAL A 36 -22.85 39.53 0.00
N THR A 37 -21.81 39.53 0.83
CA THR A 37 -21.53 40.63 1.77
C THR A 37 -21.04 41.89 1.04
N VAL A 38 -20.10 41.77 0.10
CA VAL A 38 -19.59 42.92 -0.68
C VAL A 38 -20.67 43.50 -1.59
N ALA A 39 -21.58 42.66 -2.11
CA ALA A 39 -22.74 43.12 -2.86
C ALA A 39 -23.79 43.85 -2.00
N GLY A 40 -23.62 43.92 -0.67
CA GLY A 40 -24.54 44.59 0.24
C GLY A 40 -25.85 43.83 0.49
N ILE A 41 -25.91 42.56 0.11
CA ILE A 41 -27.12 41.71 0.28
C ILE A 41 -27.21 41.19 1.72
N VAL A 42 -26.05 40.99 2.37
CA VAL A 42 -25.94 40.61 3.78
C VAL A 42 -25.11 41.66 4.50
N ASP A 43 -25.60 42.17 5.63
CA ASP A 43 -24.87 43.12 6.46
C ASP A 43 -23.53 42.50 6.93
N PRO A 44 -22.40 43.22 6.89
CA PRO A 44 -21.12 42.73 7.37
C PRO A 44 -21.14 42.18 8.81
N VAL A 45 -22.01 42.70 9.68
CA VAL A 45 -22.18 42.20 11.05
C VAL A 45 -22.87 40.83 11.04
N ASP A 46 -23.89 40.68 10.19
CA ASP A 46 -24.67 39.45 10.07
C ASP A 46 -23.92 38.32 9.35
N ALA A 47 -22.90 38.66 8.55
CA ALA A 47 -22.06 37.70 7.84
C ALA A 47 -21.40 36.66 8.77
N PHE A 48 -21.20 36.99 10.05
CA PHE A 48 -20.59 36.11 11.04
C PHE A 48 -21.60 35.27 11.85
N LEU A 49 -22.90 35.55 11.76
CA LEU A 49 -23.93 34.84 12.55
C LEU A 49 -23.92 33.33 12.28
N GLY A 50 -23.59 32.92 11.05
CA GLY A 50 -23.47 31.51 10.66
C GLY A 50 -22.42 30.71 11.44
N PHE A 51 -21.37 31.35 11.97
CA PHE A 51 -20.35 30.65 12.77
C PHE A 51 -20.85 30.28 14.17
N GLY A 52 -21.82 31.04 14.70
CA GLY A 52 -22.46 30.76 15.99
C GLY A 52 -23.65 29.80 15.89
N HIS A 53 -23.96 29.31 14.69
CA HIS A 53 -25.12 28.46 14.46
C HIS A 53 -25.03 27.16 15.29
N PRO A 54 -26.10 26.72 15.99
CA PRO A 54 -26.10 25.52 16.81
C PRO A 54 -25.56 24.28 16.09
N ALA A 55 -25.90 24.10 14.81
CA ALA A 55 -25.37 23.01 13.98
C ALA A 55 -23.82 22.95 13.94
N VAL A 56 -23.15 24.10 13.82
CA VAL A 56 -21.68 24.18 13.78
C VAL A 56 -21.09 23.71 15.10
N ILE A 57 -21.68 24.18 16.21
CA ILE A 57 -21.27 23.80 17.57
C ILE A 57 -21.52 22.30 17.81
N THR A 58 -22.68 21.77 17.40
CA THR A 58 -23.01 20.35 17.51
C THR A 58 -22.02 19.49 16.72
N VAL A 59 -21.69 19.86 15.48
CA VAL A 59 -20.69 19.16 14.67
C VAL A 59 -19.32 19.18 15.37
N ALA A 60 -18.88 20.33 15.89
CA ALA A 60 -17.61 20.44 16.59
C ALA A 60 -17.56 19.53 17.84
N ALA A 61 -18.61 19.56 18.68
CA ALA A 61 -18.70 18.72 19.87
C ALA A 61 -18.70 17.22 19.52
N VAL A 62 -19.45 16.83 18.49
CA VAL A 62 -19.50 15.45 17.98
C VAL A 62 -18.12 14.99 17.49
N LEU A 63 -17.36 15.85 16.80
CA LEU A 63 -16.00 15.52 16.35
C LEU A 63 -15.03 15.31 17.53
N VAL A 64 -15.19 16.08 18.61
CA VAL A 64 -14.42 15.92 19.86
C VAL A 64 -14.77 14.59 20.54
N VAL A 65 -16.06 14.30 20.75
CA VAL A 65 -16.55 13.04 21.34
C VAL A 65 -16.05 11.85 20.51
N THR A 66 -16.17 11.94 19.18
CA THR A 66 -15.66 10.94 18.24
C THR A 66 -14.16 10.71 18.42
N ARG A 67 -13.36 11.78 18.65
CA ARG A 67 -11.92 11.64 18.87
C ARG A 67 -11.61 10.99 20.23
N GLY A 68 -12.37 11.32 21.27
CA GLY A 68 -12.26 10.65 22.58
C GLY A 68 -12.54 9.15 22.49
N LEU A 69 -13.58 8.76 21.77
CA LEU A 69 -13.93 7.35 21.54
C LEU A 69 -12.79 6.59 20.86
N GLN A 70 -12.13 7.20 19.87
CA GLN A 70 -10.97 6.59 19.22
C GLN A 70 -9.77 6.43 20.15
N ASN A 71 -9.46 7.48 20.92
CA ASN A 71 -8.30 7.46 21.81
C ASN A 71 -8.48 6.46 22.97
N SER A 72 -9.70 6.02 23.26
CA SER A 72 -9.98 5.03 24.31
C SER A 72 -9.53 3.59 23.98
N GLY A 73 -9.18 3.29 22.72
CA GLY A 73 -8.79 1.94 22.32
C GLY A 73 -9.95 0.97 22.08
N LEU A 74 -11.20 1.42 22.27
CA LEU A 74 -12.41 0.60 22.10
C LEU A 74 -12.51 0.00 20.68
N ILE A 75 -12.11 0.80 19.70
CA ILE A 75 -12.18 0.45 18.27
C ILE A 75 -11.16 -0.64 17.94
N GLU A 76 -9.95 -0.57 18.51
CA GLU A 76 -8.88 -1.56 18.38
C GLU A 76 -9.23 -2.90 19.02
N ILE A 77 -10.04 -2.89 20.09
CA ILE A 77 -10.57 -4.12 20.71
C ILE A 77 -11.60 -4.77 19.78
N LEU A 78 -12.54 -3.97 19.26
CA LEU A 78 -13.60 -4.46 18.38
C LEU A 78 -13.04 -5.00 17.05
N THR A 79 -12.05 -4.34 16.46
CA THR A 79 -11.37 -4.79 15.22
C THR A 79 -10.57 -6.08 15.41
N ARG A 80 -9.90 -6.29 16.55
CA ARG A 80 -9.20 -7.56 16.86
C ARG A 80 -10.13 -8.76 16.96
N ARG A 81 -11.40 -8.56 17.26
CA ARG A 81 -12.40 -9.64 17.29
C ARG A 81 -12.81 -10.10 15.88
N VAL A 82 -12.65 -9.24 14.87
CA VAL A 82 -13.01 -9.49 13.46
C VAL A 82 -12.03 -10.42 12.75
N SER A 83 -10.76 -10.40 13.13
CA SER A 83 -9.72 -11.21 12.47
C SER A 83 -9.84 -12.72 12.70
N ARG A 84 -10.85 -13.17 13.47
CA ARG A 84 -11.17 -14.58 13.72
C ARG A 84 -12.27 -15.14 12.80
N ILE A 85 -12.80 -14.32 11.89
CA ILE A 85 -13.90 -14.70 11.01
C ILE A 85 -13.34 -15.45 9.81
N GLY A 86 -13.96 -16.59 9.47
CA GLY A 86 -13.45 -17.57 8.49
C GLY A 86 -13.32 -17.05 7.05
N ASP A 87 -12.82 -17.90 6.16
CA ASP A 87 -12.36 -17.50 4.81
C ASP A 87 -13.46 -17.28 3.75
N ARG A 88 -14.74 -17.36 4.16
CA ARG A 88 -15.88 -17.19 3.24
C ARG A 88 -16.04 -15.71 2.84
N PRO A 89 -15.99 -15.38 1.53
CA PRO A 89 -15.96 -13.99 1.06
C PRO A 89 -17.19 -13.18 1.49
N GLY A 90 -18.39 -13.75 1.34
CA GLY A 90 -19.62 -13.08 1.77
C GLY A 90 -19.67 -12.81 3.28
N LEU A 91 -19.12 -13.71 4.09
CA LEU A 91 -19.07 -13.54 5.55
C LEU A 91 -18.05 -12.46 5.94
N GLN A 92 -16.87 -12.43 5.30
CA GLN A 92 -15.87 -11.38 5.52
C GLN A 92 -16.43 -10.00 5.16
N VAL A 93 -17.09 -9.88 4.00
CA VAL A 93 -17.73 -8.64 3.57
C VAL A 93 -18.84 -8.25 4.53
N PHE A 94 -19.73 -9.18 4.92
CA PHE A 94 -20.81 -8.91 5.87
C PHE A 94 -20.27 -8.39 7.20
N SER A 95 -19.28 -9.07 7.78
CA SER A 95 -18.74 -8.69 9.07
C SER A 95 -18.01 -7.35 9.02
N LEU A 96 -17.19 -7.12 8.01
CA LEU A 96 -16.47 -5.84 7.84
C LEU A 96 -17.43 -4.67 7.60
N THR A 97 -18.39 -4.86 6.69
CA THR A 97 -19.40 -3.83 6.32
C THR A 97 -20.34 -3.55 7.48
N GLY A 98 -20.76 -4.57 8.24
CA GLY A 98 -21.58 -4.41 9.43
C GLY A 98 -20.86 -3.63 10.54
N ILE A 99 -19.60 -3.97 10.80
CA ILE A 99 -18.82 -3.32 11.88
C ILE A 99 -18.48 -1.88 11.52
N VAL A 100 -18.04 -1.62 10.29
CA VAL A 100 -17.81 -0.22 9.86
C VAL A 100 -19.12 0.57 9.88
N GLY A 101 -20.25 -0.04 9.53
CA GLY A 101 -21.57 0.58 9.61
C GLY A 101 -21.94 0.98 11.04
N ILE A 102 -21.74 0.08 12.01
CA ILE A 102 -21.96 0.38 13.43
C ILE A 102 -21.04 1.51 13.90
N PHE A 103 -19.77 1.50 13.50
CA PHE A 103 -18.87 2.59 13.87
C PHE A 103 -19.33 3.91 13.25
N SER A 104 -19.66 3.91 11.96
CA SER A 104 -20.12 5.09 11.23
C SER A 104 -21.43 5.67 11.75
N ALA A 105 -22.25 4.87 12.45
CA ALA A 105 -23.41 5.37 13.17
C ALA A 105 -23.04 6.33 14.31
N PHE A 106 -21.82 6.27 14.85
CA PHE A 106 -21.39 7.11 15.97
C PHE A 106 -20.16 7.97 15.65
N MET A 107 -19.63 7.89 14.43
CA MET A 107 -18.48 8.68 13.99
C MET A 107 -18.57 9.03 12.51
N ASN A 108 -17.79 10.02 12.07
CA ASN A 108 -17.73 10.41 10.66
C ASN A 108 -17.31 9.22 9.76
N ASN A 109 -18.04 9.02 8.67
CA ASN A 109 -17.82 8.02 7.63
C ASN A 109 -16.36 7.88 7.16
N VAL A 110 -15.66 9.01 6.96
CA VAL A 110 -14.26 9.01 6.50
C VAL A 110 -13.35 8.36 7.55
N ARG A 111 -13.63 8.64 8.82
CA ARG A 111 -12.83 8.18 9.95
C ARG A 111 -13.10 6.71 10.26
N ALA A 112 -14.35 6.27 10.22
CA ALA A 112 -14.72 4.87 10.35
C ALA A 112 -14.04 4.01 9.27
N LEU A 113 -14.08 4.48 8.01
CA LEU A 113 -13.41 3.82 6.90
C LEU A 113 -11.90 3.76 7.09
N ALA A 114 -11.25 4.87 7.48
CA ALA A 114 -9.81 4.93 7.69
C ALA A 114 -9.32 3.94 8.78
N LEU A 115 -10.11 3.75 9.83
CA LEU A 115 -9.82 2.77 10.88
C LEU A 115 -9.94 1.32 10.39
N MET A 116 -10.93 1.05 9.55
CA MET A 116 -11.20 -0.31 9.05
C MET A 116 -10.35 -0.68 7.82
N MET A 117 -9.82 0.31 7.08
CA MET A 117 -8.97 0.12 5.91
C MET A 117 -7.76 -0.79 6.17
N PRO A 118 -6.91 -0.59 7.21
CA PRO A 118 -5.78 -1.48 7.45
C PRO A 118 -6.20 -2.92 7.79
N VAL A 119 -7.38 -3.09 8.42
CA VAL A 119 -7.96 -4.41 8.72
C VAL A 119 -8.45 -5.08 7.44
N GLY A 120 -9.16 -4.34 6.58
CA GLY A 120 -9.62 -4.81 5.28
C GLY A 120 -8.46 -5.21 4.36
N ILE A 121 -7.40 -4.40 4.29
CA ILE A 121 -6.19 -4.71 3.51
C ILE A 121 -5.51 -5.99 4.02
N ARG A 122 -5.35 -6.12 5.34
CA ARG A 122 -4.72 -7.30 5.95
C ARG A 122 -5.53 -8.57 5.69
N LEU A 123 -6.86 -8.49 5.79
CA LEU A 123 -7.73 -9.63 5.52
C LEU A 123 -7.76 -10.00 4.04
N ALA A 124 -7.78 -9.01 3.14
CA ALA A 124 -7.68 -9.22 1.71
C ALA A 124 -6.39 -9.97 1.35
N ARG A 125 -5.25 -9.52 1.87
CA ARG A 125 -3.93 -10.16 1.68
C ARG A 125 -3.92 -11.59 2.24
N LYS A 126 -4.42 -11.81 3.46
CA LYS A 126 -4.48 -13.15 4.08
C LYS A 126 -5.32 -14.13 3.26
N SER A 127 -6.38 -13.66 2.60
CA SER A 127 -7.27 -14.48 1.78
C SER A 127 -6.90 -14.49 0.28
N GLY A 128 -5.73 -13.95 -0.12
CA GLY A 128 -5.28 -13.91 -1.52
C GLY A 128 -6.19 -13.08 -2.44
N ARG A 129 -6.84 -12.05 -1.92
CA ARG A 129 -7.80 -11.20 -2.65
C ARG A 129 -7.27 -9.79 -2.87
N SER A 130 -7.75 -9.13 -3.92
CA SER A 130 -7.44 -7.72 -4.16
C SER A 130 -7.98 -6.85 -3.00
N PRO A 131 -7.21 -5.87 -2.48
CA PRO A 131 -7.72 -4.96 -1.44
C PRO A 131 -9.01 -4.24 -1.83
N SER A 132 -9.18 -3.89 -3.12
CA SER A 132 -10.40 -3.26 -3.64
C SER A 132 -11.66 -4.08 -3.36
N SER A 133 -11.57 -5.41 -3.36
CA SER A 133 -12.72 -6.30 -3.12
C SER A 133 -13.33 -6.13 -1.72
N LEU A 134 -12.54 -5.74 -0.71
CA LEU A 134 -13.00 -5.51 0.67
C LEU A 134 -13.12 -4.02 1.03
N LEU A 135 -12.32 -3.15 0.40
CA LEU A 135 -12.37 -1.71 0.67
C LEU A 135 -13.61 -1.03 0.08
N MET A 136 -14.12 -1.47 -1.07
CA MET A 136 -15.34 -0.89 -1.66
C MET A 136 -16.58 -1.20 -0.81
N PRO A 137 -16.84 -2.45 -0.37
CA PRO A 137 -17.92 -2.75 0.56
C PRO A 137 -17.80 -1.97 1.87
N LEU A 138 -16.59 -1.85 2.42
CA LEU A 138 -16.33 -1.05 3.63
C LEU A 138 -16.74 0.43 3.44
N ALA A 139 -16.45 1.02 2.27
CA ALA A 139 -16.84 2.40 1.97
C ALA A 139 -18.37 2.57 1.89
N PHE A 140 -19.09 1.64 1.26
CA PHE A 140 -20.55 1.66 1.25
C PHE A 140 -21.14 1.40 2.64
N GLY A 141 -20.54 0.49 3.41
CA GLY A 141 -20.94 0.21 4.79
C GLY A 141 -20.85 1.43 5.69
N SER A 142 -19.78 2.23 5.56
CA SER A 142 -19.65 3.47 6.33
C SER A 142 -20.71 4.50 5.94
N LEU A 143 -21.01 4.64 4.64
CA LEU A 143 -22.10 5.52 4.18
C LEU A 143 -23.47 5.07 4.73
N LEU A 144 -23.78 3.78 4.67
CA LEU A 144 -25.02 3.20 5.20
C LEU A 144 -25.15 3.40 6.70
N GLY A 145 -24.07 3.16 7.44
CA GLY A 145 -24.02 3.39 8.88
C GLY A 145 -24.24 4.85 9.28
N GLY A 146 -23.61 5.79 8.57
CA GLY A 146 -23.73 7.22 8.86
C GLY A 146 -25.15 7.79 8.72
N MET A 147 -26.01 7.13 7.94
CA MET A 147 -27.41 7.55 7.79
C MET A 147 -28.30 7.14 8.98
N THR A 148 -27.82 6.28 9.88
CA THR A 148 -28.65 5.71 10.97
C THR A 148 -28.84 6.63 12.17
N THR A 149 -27.99 7.64 12.34
CA THR A 149 -28.08 8.56 13.49
C THR A 149 -27.88 10.00 13.04
N LEU A 150 -28.26 10.93 13.91
CA LEU A 150 -27.96 12.35 13.77
C LEU A 150 -26.45 12.62 13.67
N ILE A 151 -25.64 11.85 14.40
CA ILE A 151 -24.19 12.04 14.56
C ILE A 151 -23.41 11.60 13.32
N GLY A 152 -23.88 10.55 12.64
CA GLY A 152 -23.11 9.85 11.61
C GLY A 152 -22.72 10.73 10.41
N THR A 153 -23.56 11.69 10.03
CA THR A 153 -23.26 12.60 8.91
C THR A 153 -23.68 14.05 9.14
N PRO A 154 -22.90 15.04 8.65
CA PRO A 154 -23.25 16.46 8.75
C PRO A 154 -24.63 16.85 8.18
N PRO A 155 -25.10 16.29 7.03
CA PRO A 155 -26.44 16.59 6.52
C PRO A 155 -27.57 16.29 7.51
N ASN A 156 -27.44 15.25 8.34
CA ASN A 156 -28.45 14.92 9.36
C ASN A 156 -28.54 16.00 10.44
N ILE A 157 -27.40 16.59 10.84
CA ILE A 157 -27.36 17.71 11.80
C ILE A 157 -28.00 18.97 11.18
N ILE A 158 -27.71 19.24 9.90
CA ILE A 158 -28.28 20.40 9.20
C ILE A 158 -29.81 20.29 9.10
N ILE A 159 -30.35 19.14 8.72
CA ILE A 159 -31.82 19.00 8.62
C ILE A 159 -32.51 19.02 9.98
N ALA A 160 -31.87 18.48 11.03
CA ALA A 160 -32.41 18.52 12.39
C ALA A 160 -32.49 19.95 12.94
N THR A 161 -31.47 20.75 12.69
CA THR A 161 -31.45 22.16 13.09
C THR A 161 -32.41 23.00 12.25
N PHE A 162 -32.45 22.78 10.93
CA PHE A 162 -33.42 23.45 10.06
C PHE A 162 -34.87 23.18 10.46
N ARG A 163 -35.21 21.94 10.86
CA ARG A 163 -36.54 21.60 11.35
C ARG A 163 -36.88 22.35 12.64
N ALA A 164 -35.93 22.46 13.56
CA ALA A 164 -36.07 23.20 14.81
C ALA A 164 -36.39 24.69 14.57
N GLU A 165 -35.74 25.29 13.57
CA GLU A 165 -35.93 26.71 13.24
C GLU A 165 -37.26 27.00 12.54
N ASN A 166 -37.84 26.01 11.85
CA ASN A 166 -39.08 26.16 11.07
C ASN A 166 -40.33 25.65 11.82
N GLY A 167 -40.31 25.69 13.16
CA GLY A 167 -41.48 25.41 14.01
C GLY A 167 -41.77 23.92 14.25
N GLY A 168 -40.86 23.03 13.88
CA GLY A 168 -40.93 21.61 14.25
C GLY A 168 -40.06 21.29 15.46
N GLU A 169 -40.36 20.20 16.15
CA GLU A 169 -39.42 19.63 17.14
C GLU A 169 -38.12 19.18 16.45
N PRO A 170 -36.93 19.47 17.02
CA PRO A 170 -35.66 18.98 16.50
C PRO A 170 -35.66 17.46 16.41
N PHE A 171 -34.99 16.88 15.40
CA PHE A 171 -34.75 15.45 15.41
C PHE A 171 -33.81 15.05 16.55
N LEU A 172 -34.22 14.06 17.34
CA LEU A 172 -33.37 13.42 18.33
C LEU A 172 -32.31 12.55 17.65
N ILE A 173 -31.30 12.14 18.42
CA ILE A 173 -30.15 11.37 17.92
C ILE A 173 -30.58 10.10 17.16
N PHE A 174 -31.64 9.42 17.63
CA PHE A 174 -32.10 8.14 17.11
C PHE A 174 -33.36 8.21 16.25
N ASP A 175 -33.89 9.40 15.95
CA ASP A 175 -35.08 9.51 15.08
C ASP A 175 -34.79 8.99 13.67
N PHE A 176 -33.56 9.16 13.20
CA PHE A 176 -33.07 8.60 11.94
C PHE A 176 -32.96 7.08 11.96
N ALA A 177 -32.88 6.44 13.14
CA ALA A 177 -32.62 5.01 13.25
C ALA A 177 -33.78 4.18 12.70
N PHE A 178 -35.03 4.63 12.86
CA PHE A 178 -36.22 3.91 12.39
C PHE A 178 -36.16 3.60 10.89
N VAL A 179 -35.73 4.57 10.08
CA VAL A 179 -35.58 4.38 8.64
C VAL A 179 -34.16 3.91 8.31
N GLY A 180 -33.16 4.56 8.90
CA GLY A 180 -31.75 4.36 8.60
C GLY A 180 -31.27 2.94 8.92
N VAL A 181 -31.69 2.33 10.03
CA VAL A 181 -31.33 0.94 10.35
C VAL A 181 -31.92 -0.02 9.33
N GLY A 182 -33.16 0.18 8.89
CA GLY A 182 -33.78 -0.63 7.84
C GLY A 182 -33.02 -0.56 6.52
N VAL A 183 -32.68 0.66 6.08
CA VAL A 183 -31.87 0.90 4.88
C VAL A 183 -30.47 0.33 5.02
N ALA A 184 -29.83 0.48 6.19
CA ALA A 184 -28.51 -0.05 6.46
C ALA A 184 -28.49 -1.58 6.43
N ILE A 185 -29.47 -2.25 7.05
CA ILE A 185 -29.60 -3.71 7.01
C ILE A 185 -29.82 -4.17 5.57
N ALA A 186 -30.76 -3.57 4.84
CA ALA A 186 -31.03 -3.93 3.45
C ALA A 186 -29.79 -3.73 2.55
N GLY A 187 -29.09 -2.60 2.71
CA GLY A 187 -27.88 -2.29 1.97
C GLY A 187 -26.71 -3.23 2.32
N ILE A 188 -26.51 -3.52 3.61
CA ILE A 188 -25.47 -4.47 4.05
C ILE A 188 -25.77 -5.87 3.51
N LEU A 189 -27.02 -6.34 3.58
CA LEU A 189 -27.42 -7.63 3.01
C LEU A 189 -27.20 -7.66 1.50
N PHE A 190 -27.61 -6.62 0.78
CA PHE A 190 -27.37 -6.50 -0.66
C PHE A 190 -25.87 -6.58 -0.98
N ILE A 191 -25.04 -5.79 -0.30
CA ILE A 191 -23.58 -5.78 -0.49
C ILE A 191 -22.98 -7.15 -0.20
N SER A 192 -23.44 -7.82 0.85
CA SER A 192 -22.91 -9.10 1.32
C SER A 192 -23.35 -10.31 0.50
N LEU A 193 -24.51 -10.23 -0.15
CA LEU A 193 -25.08 -11.33 -0.93
C LEU A 193 -24.80 -11.19 -2.43
N ILE A 194 -24.92 -9.97 -2.96
CA ILE A 194 -24.88 -9.67 -4.40
C ILE A 194 -23.74 -8.69 -4.71
N GLY A 195 -23.62 -7.60 -3.95
CA GLY A 195 -22.72 -6.49 -4.25
C GLY A 195 -21.25 -6.90 -4.32
N TYR A 196 -20.79 -7.81 -3.46
CA TYR A 196 -19.40 -8.29 -3.52
C TYR A 196 -19.05 -9.02 -4.81
N ARG A 197 -20.05 -9.57 -5.53
CA ARG A 197 -19.85 -10.22 -6.84
C ARG A 197 -19.79 -9.22 -7.99
N LEU A 198 -20.37 -8.04 -7.83
CA LEU A 198 -20.38 -6.97 -8.83
C LEU A 198 -19.09 -6.15 -8.83
N ILE A 199 -18.31 -6.24 -7.76
CA ILE A 199 -17.03 -5.55 -7.67
C ILE A 199 -16.03 -6.29 -8.55
N LEU A 200 -15.66 -5.67 -9.68
CA LEU A 200 -14.56 -6.18 -10.49
C LEU A 200 -13.29 -6.21 -9.66
N ASP A 201 -12.60 -7.36 -9.71
CA ASP A 201 -11.23 -7.47 -9.21
C ASP A 201 -10.33 -6.56 -10.03
N ARG A 202 -10.14 -5.35 -9.51
CA ARG A 202 -9.02 -4.50 -9.89
C ARG A 202 -7.81 -5.09 -9.18
N LYS A 203 -7.17 -6.09 -9.81
CA LYS A 203 -5.77 -6.38 -9.51
C LYS A 203 -5.05 -5.05 -9.65
N GLY A 204 -4.61 -4.48 -8.52
CA GLY A 204 -4.01 -3.14 -8.50
C GLY A 204 -2.90 -3.05 -9.54
N PRO A 205 -2.61 -1.87 -10.08
CA PRO A 205 -1.43 -1.70 -10.90
C PRO A 205 -0.22 -1.98 -10.02
N GLY A 206 0.43 -3.13 -10.20
CA GLY A 206 1.82 -3.42 -9.83
C GLY A 206 2.36 -2.56 -8.70
N SER A 207 1.80 -2.64 -7.48
CA SER A 207 2.36 -1.85 -6.38
C SER A 207 3.69 -2.48 -5.98
N ARG A 208 4.53 -1.72 -5.25
CA ARG A 208 5.78 -2.25 -4.67
C ARG A 208 5.58 -3.60 -3.95
N GLU A 209 4.38 -3.87 -3.46
CA GLU A 209 4.03 -5.12 -2.80
C GLU A 209 3.77 -6.31 -3.74
N ASP A 210 3.44 -6.10 -5.02
CA ASP A 210 3.31 -7.19 -6.01
C ASP A 210 4.68 -7.83 -6.35
N LEU A 211 5.80 -7.12 -6.08
CA LEU A 211 7.15 -7.71 -6.19
C LEU A 211 7.37 -8.82 -5.16
N PHE A 212 6.68 -8.79 -4.01
CA PHE A 212 6.73 -9.85 -2.99
C PHE A 212 5.77 -11.02 -3.27
N GLU A 213 4.84 -10.89 -4.23
CA GLU A 213 3.92 -11.97 -4.67
C GLU A 213 4.55 -12.94 -5.69
N VAL A 214 5.85 -12.79 -6.01
CA VAL A 214 6.60 -13.76 -6.84
C VAL A 214 6.82 -15.12 -6.14
N LYS A 215 6.25 -15.31 -4.95
CA LYS A 215 6.26 -16.58 -4.20
C LYS A 215 5.52 -17.73 -4.92
N ASP A 216 4.69 -17.43 -5.93
CA ASP A 216 3.86 -18.42 -6.60
C ASP A 216 4.47 -19.06 -7.87
N TYR A 217 5.71 -18.70 -8.27
CA TYR A 217 6.36 -19.23 -9.49
C TYR A 217 7.63 -20.05 -9.24
N LEU A 218 7.88 -20.47 -7.99
CA LEU A 218 9.02 -21.32 -7.65
C LEU A 218 8.56 -22.77 -7.44
N THR A 219 9.16 -23.68 -8.21
CA THR A 219 8.88 -25.12 -8.16
C THR A 219 10.13 -25.88 -7.75
N GLU A 220 9.96 -26.92 -6.94
CA GLU A 220 11.04 -27.81 -6.53
C GLU A 220 11.06 -29.04 -7.42
N VAL A 221 12.20 -29.27 -8.06
CA VAL A 221 12.41 -30.37 -9.00
C VAL A 221 13.57 -31.21 -8.49
N ARG A 222 13.31 -32.48 -8.18
CA ARG A 222 14.33 -33.45 -7.80
C ARG A 222 14.93 -34.08 -9.06
N VAL A 223 16.25 -34.25 -9.05
CA VAL A 223 17.01 -34.94 -10.10
C VAL A 223 17.24 -36.40 -9.65
N PRO A 224 16.42 -37.37 -10.12
CA PRO A 224 16.61 -38.78 -9.78
C PRO A 224 17.82 -39.39 -10.50
N GLU A 225 18.18 -40.61 -10.09
CA GLU A 225 19.22 -41.42 -10.73
C GLU A 225 18.87 -41.68 -12.20
N GLY A 226 19.84 -41.48 -13.11
CA GLY A 226 19.63 -41.61 -14.56
C GLY A 226 18.98 -40.39 -15.25
N SER A 227 18.83 -39.26 -14.54
CA SER A 227 18.34 -38.02 -15.16
C SER A 227 19.32 -37.45 -16.20
N LYS A 228 18.81 -36.97 -17.34
CA LYS A 228 19.61 -36.32 -18.40
C LYS A 228 20.29 -35.01 -17.95
N LEU A 229 19.85 -34.45 -16.81
CA LEU A 229 20.45 -33.27 -16.19
C LEU A 229 21.66 -33.61 -15.31
N ALA A 230 21.78 -34.85 -14.83
CA ALA A 230 22.92 -35.27 -14.01
C ALA A 230 24.22 -35.21 -14.84
N GLY A 231 25.27 -34.62 -14.25
CA GLY A 231 26.56 -34.40 -14.90
C GLY A 231 26.63 -33.17 -15.82
N ARG A 232 25.55 -32.39 -15.96
CA ARG A 232 25.55 -31.14 -16.73
C ARG A 232 25.75 -29.91 -15.86
N MET A 233 26.20 -28.81 -16.46
CA MET A 233 26.25 -27.50 -15.80
C MET A 233 24.86 -26.87 -15.72
N ILE A 234 24.63 -26.04 -14.71
CA ILE A 234 23.37 -25.27 -14.58
C ILE A 234 23.11 -24.37 -15.80
N ALA A 235 24.16 -23.82 -16.41
CA ALA A 235 24.05 -23.03 -17.64
C ALA A 235 23.42 -23.80 -18.82
N ASP A 236 23.65 -25.12 -18.87
CA ASP A 236 23.30 -25.97 -20.01
C ASP A 236 21.90 -26.56 -19.90
N ILE A 237 21.15 -26.27 -18.83
CA ILE A 237 19.78 -26.77 -18.64
C ILE A 237 18.90 -26.36 -19.83
N GLY A 238 18.92 -25.08 -20.20
CA GLY A 238 18.13 -24.58 -21.33
C GLY A 238 18.52 -25.22 -22.68
N GLY A 239 19.81 -25.52 -22.88
CA GLY A 239 20.29 -26.24 -24.06
C GLY A 239 19.95 -27.73 -24.06
N ALA A 240 19.81 -28.34 -22.88
CA ALA A 240 19.49 -29.75 -22.72
C ALA A 240 18.00 -30.07 -22.83
N THR A 241 17.14 -29.14 -22.42
CA THR A 241 15.69 -29.36 -22.27
C THR A 241 14.85 -28.50 -23.22
N GLY A 242 15.43 -27.42 -23.77
CA GLY A 242 14.71 -26.43 -24.55
C GLY A 242 13.82 -25.50 -23.71
N ALA A 243 13.77 -25.69 -22.38
CA ALA A 243 12.90 -24.95 -21.48
C ALA A 243 13.56 -23.66 -20.98
N GLY A 244 12.78 -22.57 -20.90
CA GLY A 244 13.21 -21.25 -20.43
C GLY A 244 13.37 -21.12 -18.90
N VAL A 245 14.11 -22.03 -18.26
CA VAL A 245 14.12 -22.18 -16.80
C VAL A 245 15.29 -21.45 -16.14
N THR A 246 15.03 -20.78 -15.01
CA THR A 246 16.09 -20.20 -14.16
C THR A 246 16.20 -20.97 -12.85
N VAL A 247 17.40 -21.47 -12.54
CA VAL A 247 17.68 -22.11 -11.24
C VAL A 247 17.99 -21.04 -10.21
N VAL A 248 17.14 -20.90 -9.19
CA VAL A 248 17.33 -19.93 -8.09
C VAL A 248 18.07 -20.55 -6.90
N GLY A 249 18.01 -21.87 -6.75
CA GLY A 249 18.67 -22.59 -5.65
C GLY A 249 18.92 -24.05 -5.97
N LEU A 250 19.88 -24.63 -5.26
CA LEU A 250 20.26 -26.04 -5.33
C LEU A 250 20.44 -26.58 -3.91
N VAL A 251 19.87 -27.74 -3.61
CA VAL A 251 20.08 -28.45 -2.34
C VAL A 251 20.74 -29.80 -2.61
N ARG A 252 21.85 -30.07 -1.92
CA ARG A 252 22.65 -31.29 -2.06
C ARG A 252 23.07 -31.79 -0.69
N ALA A 253 22.65 -33.01 -0.32
CA ALA A 253 23.04 -33.67 0.93
C ALA A 253 23.02 -32.73 2.14
N GLU A 254 21.87 -32.09 2.39
CA GLU A 254 21.62 -31.09 3.46
C GLU A 254 22.30 -29.71 3.27
N ARG A 255 23.24 -29.56 2.34
CA ARG A 255 23.84 -28.26 2.01
C ARG A 255 23.02 -27.51 0.96
N ARG A 256 22.77 -26.23 1.24
CA ARG A 256 21.97 -25.34 0.41
C ARG A 256 22.87 -24.34 -0.31
N PHE A 257 22.81 -24.37 -1.62
CA PHE A 257 23.50 -23.46 -2.51
C PHE A 257 22.47 -22.47 -3.04
N VAL A 258 22.55 -21.24 -2.55
CA VAL A 258 21.68 -20.17 -3.02
C VAL A 258 22.36 -19.44 -4.17
N ALA A 259 21.64 -19.21 -5.27
CA ALA A 259 22.20 -18.70 -6.53
C ALA A 259 23.45 -19.48 -7.00
N PRO A 260 23.35 -20.82 -7.19
CA PRO A 260 24.48 -21.67 -7.55
C PRO A 260 25.13 -21.20 -8.86
N ALA A 261 26.46 -21.22 -8.92
CA ALA A 261 27.20 -20.71 -10.08
C ALA A 261 26.77 -21.43 -11.37
N SER A 262 26.80 -20.73 -12.51
CA SER A 262 26.34 -21.30 -13.78
C SER A 262 27.13 -22.54 -14.22
N TYR A 263 28.38 -22.68 -13.74
CA TYR A 263 29.26 -23.83 -13.99
C TYR A 263 29.13 -24.95 -12.94
N GLU A 264 28.27 -24.79 -11.93
CA GLU A 264 28.05 -25.84 -10.93
C GLU A 264 27.45 -27.06 -11.62
N MET A 265 28.03 -28.23 -11.37
CA MET A 265 27.58 -29.49 -11.96
C MET A 265 26.42 -30.06 -11.17
N ILE A 266 25.33 -30.38 -11.85
CA ILE A 266 24.16 -31.04 -11.28
C ILE A 266 24.50 -32.51 -11.03
N ARG A 267 24.14 -33.03 -9.85
CA ARG A 267 24.35 -34.41 -9.44
C ARG A 267 23.02 -35.10 -9.21
N GLU A 268 23.06 -36.43 -9.27
CA GLU A 268 21.91 -37.25 -8.89
C GLU A 268 21.58 -37.03 -7.41
N GLY A 269 20.29 -36.97 -7.09
CA GLY A 269 19.78 -36.64 -5.76
C GLY A 269 19.69 -35.15 -5.44
N ASP A 270 20.13 -34.27 -6.34
CA ASP A 270 20.01 -32.82 -6.16
C ASP A 270 18.54 -32.37 -6.22
N ILE A 271 18.19 -31.37 -5.42
CA ILE A 271 16.89 -30.68 -5.49
C ILE A 271 17.15 -29.28 -6.05
N LEU A 272 16.61 -29.02 -7.24
CA LEU A 272 16.68 -27.74 -7.92
C LEU A 272 15.43 -26.93 -7.58
N ILE A 273 15.63 -25.69 -7.13
CA ILE A 273 14.55 -24.71 -7.01
C ILE A 273 14.57 -23.89 -8.29
N VAL A 274 13.51 -24.03 -9.08
CA VAL A 274 13.40 -23.46 -10.42
C VAL A 274 12.28 -22.45 -10.50
N GLN A 275 12.55 -21.35 -11.20
CA GLN A 275 11.55 -20.39 -11.64
C GLN A 275 11.24 -20.65 -13.12
N ALA A 276 10.00 -21.03 -13.40
CA ALA A 276 9.49 -21.29 -14.74
C ALA A 276 8.00 -20.97 -14.81
N ASP A 277 7.50 -20.58 -15.99
CA ASP A 277 6.05 -20.56 -16.23
C ASP A 277 5.52 -21.99 -16.42
N SER A 278 4.20 -22.17 -16.44
CA SER A 278 3.59 -23.51 -16.49
C SER A 278 3.95 -24.29 -17.76
N GLU A 279 4.22 -23.60 -18.87
CA GLU A 279 4.60 -24.20 -20.16
C GLU A 279 6.08 -24.65 -20.15
N ASP A 280 7.00 -23.80 -19.68
CA ASP A 280 8.42 -24.13 -19.55
C ASP A 280 8.66 -25.19 -18.46
N LEU A 281 7.85 -25.18 -17.39
CA LEU A 281 7.91 -26.21 -16.35
C LEU A 281 7.51 -27.59 -16.88
N GLN A 282 6.43 -27.66 -17.68
CA GLN A 282 6.04 -28.91 -18.35
C GLN A 282 7.14 -29.38 -19.31
N THR A 283 7.68 -28.48 -20.12
CA THR A 283 8.79 -28.78 -21.03
C THR A 283 10.02 -29.31 -20.29
N LEU A 284 10.33 -28.76 -19.11
CA LEU A 284 11.40 -29.24 -18.25
C LEU A 284 11.12 -30.67 -17.75
N LEU A 285 9.90 -30.94 -17.27
CA LEU A 285 9.49 -32.25 -16.76
C LEU A 285 9.42 -33.32 -17.86
N ASP A 286 9.08 -32.94 -19.09
CA ASP A 286 9.00 -33.86 -20.24
C ASP A 286 10.38 -34.24 -20.79
N ALA A 287 11.42 -33.45 -20.52
CA ALA A 287 12.76 -33.64 -21.06
C ALA A 287 13.53 -34.83 -20.43
N GLY A 288 13.10 -35.32 -19.26
CA GLY A 288 13.69 -36.48 -18.59
C GLY A 288 12.89 -36.93 -17.37
N PRO A 289 13.29 -38.02 -16.69
CA PRO A 289 12.66 -38.41 -15.42
C PRO A 289 13.06 -37.36 -14.38
N LEU A 290 12.24 -36.33 -14.21
CA LEU A 290 12.37 -35.34 -13.15
C LEU A 290 11.13 -35.46 -12.28
N GLU A 291 11.34 -35.51 -10.97
CA GLU A 291 10.24 -35.65 -10.02
C GLU A 291 9.93 -34.30 -9.39
N LEU A 292 8.65 -33.90 -9.43
CA LEU A 292 8.18 -32.79 -8.61
C LEU A 292 8.32 -33.21 -7.14
N ALA A 293 9.18 -32.51 -6.40
CA ALA A 293 9.34 -32.76 -4.97
C ALA A 293 8.10 -32.25 -4.24
N GLY A 294 7.12 -33.13 -4.06
CA GLY A 294 5.93 -32.87 -3.26
C GLY A 294 6.21 -33.14 -1.78
N LYS A 295 5.91 -32.15 -0.93
CA LYS A 295 5.76 -32.22 0.55
C LYS A 295 7.02 -32.06 1.42
N VAL A 296 7.78 -30.97 1.28
CA VAL A 296 8.39 -30.24 2.42
C VAL A 296 8.60 -28.80 1.95
N ASP A 297 8.11 -27.79 2.69
CA ASP A 297 8.31 -26.35 2.38
C ASP A 297 9.79 -25.94 2.59
N LEU A 298 10.70 -26.34 1.69
CA LEU A 298 12.09 -25.86 1.68
C LEU A 298 12.21 -24.44 1.10
N ARG A 299 11.13 -23.93 0.49
CA ARG A 299 11.00 -22.60 -0.12
C ARG A 299 11.28 -21.47 0.86
N ASP A 300 10.69 -21.51 2.05
CA ASP A 300 10.82 -20.44 3.03
C ASP A 300 12.23 -20.40 3.67
N GLU A 301 12.94 -21.52 3.69
CA GLU A 301 14.27 -21.60 4.31
C GLU A 301 15.43 -21.25 3.35
N VAL A 302 15.26 -21.41 2.03
CA VAL A 302 16.26 -20.96 1.04
C VAL A 302 16.12 -19.47 0.75
N ILE A 303 14.88 -18.95 0.72
CA ILE A 303 14.60 -17.52 0.58
C ILE A 303 14.93 -16.76 1.87
N GLY A 304 14.83 -17.42 3.04
CA GLY A 304 15.07 -16.85 4.37
C GLY A 304 16.40 -17.17 5.04
N SER A 305 17.36 -17.82 4.36
CA SER A 305 18.67 -18.11 4.98
C SER A 305 19.42 -16.82 5.34
N GLU A 306 20.07 -16.78 6.50
CA GLU A 306 20.75 -15.57 7.05
C GLU A 306 21.75 -14.91 6.07
N ALA A 307 22.24 -15.66 5.07
CA ALA A 307 23.25 -15.24 4.09
C ALA A 307 22.70 -14.55 2.83
N VAL A 308 21.39 -14.63 2.55
CA VAL A 308 20.81 -14.15 1.26
C VAL A 308 19.76 -13.09 1.53
N GLY A 309 19.99 -11.90 0.99
CA GLY A 309 19.09 -10.76 1.10
C GLY A 309 18.31 -10.53 -0.18
N MET A 310 17.04 -10.18 -0.04
CA MET A 310 16.28 -9.52 -1.10
C MET A 310 16.40 -8.01 -0.92
N VAL A 311 16.67 -7.29 -2.00
CA VAL A 311 16.73 -5.82 -1.96
C VAL A 311 16.01 -5.23 -3.15
N GLU A 312 15.20 -4.21 -2.89
CA GLU A 312 14.58 -3.39 -3.92
C GLU A 312 15.56 -2.33 -4.40
N ALA A 313 15.76 -2.27 -5.72
CA ALA A 313 16.62 -1.31 -6.38
C ALA A 313 15.83 -0.49 -7.39
N ILE A 314 16.12 0.79 -7.51
CA ILE A 314 15.52 1.69 -8.50
C ILE A 314 16.56 1.95 -9.58
N VAL A 315 16.16 1.83 -10.85
CA VAL A 315 16.98 2.20 -12.01
C VAL A 315 17.09 3.72 -12.08
N LYS A 316 18.30 4.25 -11.80
CA LYS A 316 18.58 5.69 -11.85
C LYS A 316 18.56 6.22 -13.29
N PRO A 317 18.17 7.49 -13.52
CA PRO A 317 18.44 8.17 -14.79
C PRO A 317 19.94 8.12 -15.10
N GLY A 318 20.32 7.64 -16.30
CA GLY A 318 21.71 7.45 -16.71
C GLY A 318 22.32 6.08 -16.35
N SER A 319 21.55 5.15 -15.81
CA SER A 319 22.00 3.77 -15.58
C SER A 319 22.38 3.07 -16.90
N PRO A 320 23.51 2.33 -16.95
CA PRO A 320 23.97 1.66 -18.17
C PRO A 320 23.03 0.56 -18.65
N ILE A 321 22.14 0.07 -17.78
CA ILE A 321 21.15 -0.96 -18.12
C ILE A 321 19.89 -0.39 -18.81
N ILE A 322 19.75 0.93 -18.91
CA ILE A 322 18.59 1.56 -19.56
C ILE A 322 18.54 1.14 -21.04
N GLY A 323 17.38 0.68 -21.49
CA GLY A 323 17.17 0.21 -22.86
C GLY A 323 17.64 -1.23 -23.13
N MET A 324 18.44 -1.81 -22.24
CA MET A 324 18.84 -3.21 -22.28
C MET A 324 17.70 -4.11 -21.79
N THR A 325 17.63 -5.33 -22.33
CA THR A 325 16.75 -6.37 -21.77
C THR A 325 17.35 -6.95 -20.49
N ALA A 326 16.53 -7.49 -19.59
CA ALA A 326 17.02 -8.19 -18.40
C ALA A 326 18.05 -9.28 -18.70
N TYR A 327 17.90 -9.99 -19.83
CA TYR A 327 18.87 -10.95 -20.31
C TYR A 327 20.20 -10.30 -20.70
N SER A 328 20.17 -9.27 -21.55
CA SER A 328 21.38 -8.58 -22.04
C SER A 328 22.11 -7.77 -20.97
N ALA A 329 21.38 -7.25 -19.99
CA ALA A 329 21.96 -6.48 -18.88
C ALA A 329 22.79 -7.37 -17.95
N ASN A 330 22.57 -8.69 -17.96
CA ASN A 330 23.34 -9.67 -17.19
C ASN A 330 23.62 -9.21 -15.75
N LEU A 331 22.55 -8.85 -15.03
CA LEU A 331 22.61 -8.25 -13.68
C LEU A 331 23.38 -9.12 -12.68
N ARG A 332 23.43 -10.43 -12.95
CA ARG A 332 24.20 -11.39 -12.18
C ARG A 332 25.71 -11.13 -12.28
N TRP A 333 26.22 -10.80 -13.46
CA TRP A 333 27.62 -10.47 -13.67
C TRP A 333 27.96 -9.06 -13.19
N LEU A 334 27.08 -8.08 -13.48
CA LEU A 334 27.34 -6.67 -13.14
C LEU A 334 27.20 -6.36 -11.64
N TYR A 335 26.24 -6.99 -10.96
CA TYR A 335 25.86 -6.63 -9.59
C TYR A 335 25.82 -7.83 -8.64
N GLY A 336 26.28 -9.02 -9.08
CA GLY A 336 26.24 -10.23 -8.26
C GLY A 336 24.83 -10.65 -7.84
N ALA A 337 23.80 -10.17 -8.54
CA ALA A 337 22.40 -10.25 -8.11
C ALA A 337 21.50 -10.81 -9.21
N ASN A 338 20.58 -11.67 -8.82
CA ASN A 338 19.55 -12.21 -9.68
C ASN A 338 18.33 -11.30 -9.66
N LEU A 339 17.77 -11.02 -10.84
CA LEU A 339 16.52 -10.28 -10.97
C LEU A 339 15.34 -11.21 -10.75
N LEU A 340 14.54 -10.93 -9.72
CA LEU A 340 13.33 -11.68 -9.41
C LEU A 340 12.11 -11.07 -10.09
N ALA A 341 12.00 -9.74 -10.07
CA ALA A 341 10.87 -9.03 -10.64
C ALA A 341 11.22 -7.58 -11.03
N VAL A 342 10.40 -7.04 -11.93
CA VAL A 342 10.43 -5.64 -12.35
C VAL A 342 9.03 -5.07 -12.16
N ALA A 343 8.92 -3.92 -11.51
CA ALA A 343 7.70 -3.12 -11.46
C ALA A 343 7.91 -1.77 -12.13
N ARG A 344 6.87 -1.29 -12.80
CA ARG A 344 6.84 0.00 -13.49
C ARG A 344 5.59 0.76 -13.12
N GLU A 345 5.76 2.03 -12.76
CA GLU A 345 4.65 2.89 -12.41
C GLU A 345 3.64 2.99 -13.56
N GLY A 346 2.37 2.69 -13.27
CA GLY A 346 1.26 2.80 -14.23
C GLY A 346 1.18 1.72 -15.30
N ALA A 347 2.10 0.75 -15.35
CA ALA A 347 2.11 -0.29 -16.39
C ALA A 347 2.28 -1.69 -15.80
N ARG A 348 1.34 -2.58 -16.12
CA ARG A 348 1.47 -4.00 -15.80
C ARG A 348 2.37 -4.66 -16.82
N ILE A 349 3.54 -5.12 -16.38
CA ILE A 349 4.47 -5.81 -17.28
C ILE A 349 3.97 -7.25 -17.46
N ARG A 350 3.51 -7.55 -18.68
CA ARG A 350 3.04 -8.90 -19.10
C ARG A 350 4.09 -9.66 -19.91
N ASP A 351 5.22 -9.03 -20.19
CA ASP A 351 6.31 -9.64 -20.96
C ASP A 351 7.15 -10.57 -20.08
N ARG A 352 7.71 -11.61 -20.69
CA ARG A 352 8.67 -12.51 -20.02
C ARG A 352 9.83 -11.68 -19.46
N LEU A 353 10.21 -11.94 -18.20
CA LEU A 353 11.22 -11.18 -17.45
C LEU A 353 12.50 -10.93 -18.26
N ASN A 354 12.98 -11.95 -18.97
CA ASN A 354 14.18 -11.91 -19.80
C ASN A 354 14.14 -10.89 -20.97
N ARG A 355 12.95 -10.52 -21.46
CA ARG A 355 12.75 -9.62 -22.61
C ARG A 355 12.36 -8.20 -22.22
N ILE A 356 12.10 -7.95 -20.93
CA ILE A 356 11.74 -6.62 -20.44
C ILE A 356 12.92 -5.68 -20.62
N ARG A 357 12.68 -4.54 -21.28
CA ARG A 357 13.66 -3.45 -21.38
C ARG A 357 13.54 -2.49 -20.20
N PHE A 358 14.65 -2.23 -19.52
CA PHE A 358 14.68 -1.32 -18.38
C PHE A 358 14.48 0.13 -18.80
N ARG A 359 13.73 0.86 -17.97
CA ARG A 359 13.50 2.30 -18.08
C ARG A 359 13.92 3.01 -16.79
N PRO A 360 14.25 4.30 -16.85
CA PRO A 360 14.43 5.11 -15.65
C PRO A 360 13.20 5.02 -14.75
N GLY A 361 13.42 4.81 -13.45
CA GLY A 361 12.35 4.67 -12.47
C GLY A 361 11.75 3.27 -12.32
N ASP A 362 12.17 2.29 -13.12
CA ASP A 362 11.80 0.89 -12.88
C ASP A 362 12.31 0.44 -11.50
N ILE A 363 11.48 -0.32 -10.78
CA ILE A 363 11.80 -0.92 -9.50
C ILE A 363 12.14 -2.39 -9.74
N LEU A 364 13.34 -2.79 -9.39
CA LEU A 364 13.88 -4.14 -9.52
C LEU A 364 13.89 -4.81 -8.15
N LEU A 365 13.37 -6.03 -8.07
CA LEU A 365 13.63 -6.88 -6.92
C LEU A 365 14.83 -7.76 -7.22
N LEU A 366 15.89 -7.61 -6.44
CA LEU A 366 17.15 -8.31 -6.62
C LEU A 366 17.40 -9.29 -5.46
N GLN A 367 17.95 -10.46 -5.76
CA GLN A 367 18.34 -11.48 -4.78
C GLN A 367 19.82 -11.83 -4.92
N GLY A 368 20.50 -11.97 -3.79
CA GLY A 368 21.93 -12.26 -3.75
C GLY A 368 22.49 -12.16 -2.34
N ARG A 369 23.82 -12.26 -2.21
CA ARG A 369 24.48 -12.14 -0.91
C ARG A 369 24.34 -10.72 -0.37
N LYS A 370 24.05 -10.58 0.92
CA LYS A 370 23.76 -9.27 1.54
C LYS A 370 24.90 -8.28 1.32
N GLU A 371 26.15 -8.74 1.47
CA GLU A 371 27.35 -7.92 1.32
C GLU A 371 27.51 -7.44 -0.13
N THR A 372 27.41 -8.36 -1.10
CA THR A 372 27.58 -8.06 -2.53
C THR A 372 26.48 -7.14 -3.07
N ILE A 373 25.24 -7.31 -2.62
CA ILE A 373 24.13 -6.46 -3.05
C ILE A 373 24.25 -5.06 -2.45
N GLN A 374 24.59 -4.93 -1.17
CA GLN A 374 24.75 -3.61 -0.55
C GLN A 374 25.86 -2.79 -1.23
N GLU A 375 26.99 -3.42 -1.55
CA GLU A 375 28.07 -2.77 -2.31
C GLU A 375 27.62 -2.40 -3.73
N SER A 376 26.90 -3.30 -4.41
CA SER A 376 26.41 -3.08 -5.77
C SER A 376 25.37 -1.96 -5.89
N LEU A 377 24.59 -1.72 -4.84
CA LEU A 377 23.62 -0.61 -4.77
C LEU A 377 24.26 0.74 -4.47
N ALA A 378 25.52 0.76 -4.02
CA ALA A 378 26.32 1.97 -3.88
C ALA A 378 26.94 2.43 -5.21
N SER A 379 27.03 1.54 -6.20
CA SER A 379 27.57 1.81 -7.54
C SER A 379 26.69 2.77 -8.37
N PRO A 380 27.29 3.52 -9.32
CA PRO A 380 26.55 4.43 -10.20
C PRO A 380 25.68 3.66 -11.20
N GLY A 381 24.39 3.55 -10.93
CA GLY A 381 23.39 3.01 -11.87
C GLY A 381 22.11 2.48 -11.22
N LEU A 382 22.23 1.93 -10.01
CA LEU A 382 21.10 1.51 -9.17
C LEU A 382 21.12 2.29 -7.85
N SER A 383 19.97 2.41 -7.18
CA SER A 383 19.87 2.86 -5.79
C SER A 383 18.93 1.96 -5.04
N ALA A 384 19.20 1.71 -3.77
CA ALA A 384 18.21 1.12 -2.87
C ALA A 384 16.92 1.95 -2.87
N ALA A 385 15.76 1.29 -2.97
CA ALA A 385 14.48 1.97 -2.83
C ALA A 385 14.31 2.47 -1.39
N CYS A 386 13.86 3.72 -1.21
CA CYS A 386 13.65 4.31 0.10
C CYS A 386 12.64 3.47 0.91
N GLY A 387 13.10 2.82 1.99
CA GLY A 387 12.31 1.90 2.83
C GLY A 387 12.76 0.43 2.80
N THR A 388 13.82 0.09 2.06
CA THR A 388 14.41 -1.26 2.03
C THR A 388 14.92 -1.68 3.41
N ARG A 389 14.12 -2.50 4.10
CA ARG A 389 14.55 -3.24 5.28
C ARG A 389 15.18 -4.52 4.77
N VAL A 390 16.51 -4.63 4.85
CA VAL A 390 17.16 -5.95 4.80
C VAL A 390 16.60 -6.71 6.00
N GLU A 391 15.89 -7.81 5.77
CA GLU A 391 15.36 -8.65 6.84
C GLU A 391 16.53 -9.24 7.64
N ASP A 392 16.95 -8.53 8.68
CA ASP A 392 17.75 -9.06 9.78
C ASP A 392 16.80 -9.39 10.92
N ARG A 393 16.49 -10.68 11.11
CA ARG A 393 15.63 -11.11 12.22
C ARG A 393 16.30 -11.08 13.59
N HIS A 394 17.59 -10.74 13.70
CA HIS A 394 18.28 -10.62 14.99
C HIS A 394 19.26 -9.45 15.04
N VAL A 395 18.75 -8.21 15.11
CA VAL A 395 19.48 -7.11 15.77
C VAL A 395 18.50 -6.27 16.59
N LYS A 396 18.64 -6.36 17.91
CA LYS A 396 18.10 -5.38 18.86
C LYS A 396 18.72 -4.02 18.54
N ALA A 397 17.86 -3.03 18.29
CA ALA A 397 18.03 -1.59 18.51
C ALA A 397 19.28 -0.84 17.97
N ASP A 398 19.02 0.41 17.57
CA ASP A 398 19.95 1.51 17.38
C ASP A 398 20.90 1.50 16.17
N ARG A 399 20.45 2.19 15.10
CA ARG A 399 21.18 3.27 14.41
C ARG A 399 20.25 4.00 13.43
N PRO A 400 20.07 5.33 13.53
CA PRO A 400 19.31 6.08 12.54
C PRO A 400 20.10 6.22 11.24
N CYS A 401 19.38 6.12 10.12
CA CYS A 401 19.87 6.30 8.76
C CYS A 401 20.65 7.62 8.64
N GLY A 402 21.90 7.54 8.17
CA GLY A 402 22.80 8.68 7.98
C GLY A 402 22.18 9.71 7.06
N ARG A 403 22.16 10.96 7.52
CA ARG A 403 21.48 12.13 6.93
C ARG A 403 22.21 12.73 5.72
N ASP A 404 23.20 12.06 5.15
CA ASP A 404 24.23 12.73 4.33
C ASP A 404 24.10 12.59 2.80
N LEU A 405 23.10 11.87 2.28
CA LEU A 405 22.91 11.73 0.82
C LEU A 405 21.77 12.56 0.21
N CYS A 406 20.92 13.21 1.02
CA CYS A 406 19.82 14.05 0.50
C CYS A 406 20.22 15.50 0.16
N CYS A 407 21.48 15.93 0.36
CA CYS A 407 21.90 17.32 0.14
C CYS A 407 22.85 17.56 -1.04
N ARG A 408 23.04 16.60 -1.97
CA ARG A 408 23.84 16.81 -3.19
C ARG A 408 23.05 16.52 -4.47
N ALA A 409 22.01 17.31 -4.70
CA ALA A 409 21.47 17.55 -6.04
C ALA A 409 20.64 18.85 -6.02
N GLY A 410 21.32 19.99 -6.14
CA GLY A 410 20.65 21.28 -6.20
C GLY A 410 21.62 22.43 -6.50
N HIS A 411 21.57 22.90 -7.74
CA HIS A 411 22.04 24.19 -8.25
C HIS A 411 23.52 24.38 -8.66
N LEU A 412 23.70 24.32 -9.99
CA LEU A 412 24.59 25.17 -10.77
C LEU A 412 24.38 26.66 -10.45
N GLY A 413 25.48 27.40 -10.27
CA GLY A 413 25.56 28.85 -10.53
C GLY A 413 25.70 29.76 -9.32
N HIS A 414 26.93 30.00 -8.83
CA HIS A 414 27.57 31.31 -8.57
C HIS A 414 28.84 31.15 -7.71
N ARG A 415 29.87 31.97 -8.00
CA ARG A 415 31.19 32.01 -7.33
C ARG A 415 31.09 32.42 -5.84
N PRO A 416 32.06 32.05 -4.97
CA PRO A 416 32.01 32.34 -3.54
C PRO A 416 32.65 33.70 -3.19
N PRO A 417 32.35 34.26 -2.00
CA PRO A 417 33.36 34.98 -1.25
C PRO A 417 33.62 34.36 0.14
N SER A 418 34.92 34.22 0.39
CA SER A 418 35.70 34.20 1.64
C SER A 418 35.06 34.64 2.97
N GLY A 419 35.31 33.86 4.04
CA GLY A 419 35.36 34.35 5.44
C GLY A 419 34.70 33.42 6.48
N PRO A 420 35.36 33.06 7.61
CA PRO A 420 34.86 32.07 8.57
C PRO A 420 34.17 32.71 9.79
N GLY A 421 33.03 32.17 10.25
CA GLY A 421 32.47 32.56 11.54
C GLY A 421 30.99 32.21 11.81
N HIS A 422 30.79 31.03 12.42
CA HIS A 422 29.66 30.62 13.29
C HIS A 422 28.24 30.32 12.73
N PRO A 423 27.50 29.38 13.38
CA PRO A 423 26.36 28.65 12.83
C PRO A 423 25.00 29.15 13.37
N LEU A 424 23.93 29.02 12.55
CA LEU A 424 22.55 29.15 13.02
C LEU A 424 21.64 28.01 12.50
N CYS A 425 21.42 27.07 13.43
CA CYS A 425 20.19 26.40 13.83
C CYS A 425 19.08 26.01 12.83
N CYS A 426 18.88 24.69 12.77
CA CYS A 426 17.58 23.99 12.77
C CYS A 426 16.56 24.61 13.74
N GLY A 427 15.33 24.82 13.26
CA GLY A 427 14.18 25.21 14.06
C GLY A 427 13.02 24.20 13.98
N ARG A 428 12.59 23.79 15.18
CA ARG A 428 11.34 23.10 15.61
C ARG A 428 11.33 21.57 15.76
N ARG A 429 11.18 21.25 17.05
CA ARG A 429 11.00 19.98 17.77
C ARG A 429 9.56 19.48 17.63
N ASP A 430 9.40 18.16 17.60
CA ASP A 430 8.37 17.47 18.38
C ASP A 430 9.09 16.64 19.45
N ALA A 431 8.58 16.73 20.67
CA ALA A 431 9.19 16.22 21.89
C ALA A 431 8.58 14.87 22.28
N SER A 432 9.41 13.80 22.30
CA SER A 432 9.06 12.54 22.98
C SER A 432 10.23 11.55 23.21
N CYS A 433 11.50 11.92 23.02
CA CYS A 433 12.63 11.00 23.20
C CYS A 433 13.76 11.56 24.07
N LEU A 434 13.45 12.02 25.29
CA LEU A 434 14.45 12.20 26.33
C LEU A 434 13.93 11.53 27.61
N ASP A 435 14.35 10.30 27.82
CA ASP A 435 14.68 9.75 29.14
C ASP A 435 15.15 8.29 28.95
N ARG A 436 16.42 8.06 29.32
CA ARG A 436 17.15 6.79 29.56
C ARG A 436 18.48 6.69 28.80
N LEU A 437 19.51 7.31 29.36
CA LEU A 437 20.89 6.83 29.26
C LEU A 437 21.46 6.73 30.68
N PRO A 438 22.10 5.62 31.08
CA PRO A 438 22.82 5.52 32.36
C PRO A 438 24.22 6.16 32.24
N PRO A 439 24.85 6.57 33.36
CA PRO A 439 26.15 7.21 33.34
C PRO A 439 27.27 6.18 33.19
N ARG A 440 28.34 6.54 32.47
CA ARG A 440 29.64 5.87 32.54
C ARG A 440 30.76 6.92 32.54
N ASP A 441 31.34 7.08 33.71
CA ASP A 441 32.77 7.16 34.04
C ASP A 441 33.73 7.67 32.96
N LEU A 442 34.13 8.95 33.07
CA LEU A 442 35.46 9.44 33.49
C LEU A 442 35.56 10.96 33.25
#